data_AF-A0AAD7R2R2-F1
#
_entry.id   AF-A0AAD7R2R2-F1
#
_cell.length_a   1.000
_cell.length_b   1.000
_cell.length_c   1.000
_cell.angle_alpha   90.00
_cell.angle_beta   90.00
_cell.angle_gamma   90.00
#
_symmetry.space_group_name_H-M   'P 1'
#
loop_
_entity.id
_entity.type
_entity.pdbx_description
1 polymer ?
#
loop_
_entity_poly.entity_id
_entity_poly.type
_entity_poly.pdbx_seq_one_letter_code
_entity_poly.pdbx_strand_id
1 'polypeptide(L)'
;MEALIPVINKLQDVFNTAGTDIIQLPQIAVVGTQSSGKSSVLESLVGRDLLPRGTGVVTRRPLILQLVHVDPEERRKTHQEN
;
A
#
# COMPACT_ATOMS: atom_id res chain seq x y z
N MET A 1 2.67 19.79 -0.51
CA MET A 1 3.13 18.39 -0.63
C MET A 1 2.06 17.39 -0.19
N GLU A 2 1.20 17.76 0.77
CA GLU A 2 0.12 16.90 1.31
C GLU A 2 -0.90 16.41 0.25
N ALA A 3 -1.16 17.19 -0.81
CA ALA A 3 -2.09 16.79 -1.86
C ALA A 3 -1.51 15.81 -2.90
N LEU A 4 -0.20 15.58 -2.92
CA LEU A 4 0.45 14.84 -4.02
C LEU A 4 0.27 13.32 -3.89
N ILE A 5 0.38 12.78 -2.67
CA ILE A 5 0.21 11.34 -2.42
C ILE A 5 -1.20 10.88 -2.82
N PRO A 6 -2.31 11.54 -2.41
CA PRO A 6 -3.64 11.15 -2.85
C PRO A 6 -3.83 11.21 -4.38
N VAL A 7 -3.22 12.18 -5.06
CA VAL A 7 -3.29 12.29 -6.53
C VAL A 7 -2.56 11.13 -7.19
N ILE A 8 -1.35 10.81 -6.74
CA ILE A 8 -0.59 9.67 -7.26
C ILE A 8 -1.35 8.36 -7.02
N ASN A 9 -1.91 8.15 -5.82
CA ASN A 9 -2.67 6.95 -5.50
C ASN A 9 -3.86 6.76 -6.46
N LYS A 10 -4.64 7.83 -6.71
CA LYS A 10 -5.77 7.78 -7.66
C LYS A 10 -5.33 7.47 -9.08
N LEU A 11 -4.23 8.08 -9.53
CA LEU A 11 -3.70 7.81 -10.88
C LEU A 11 -3.25 6.35 -11.02
N GLN A 12 -2.59 5.79 -10.00
CA GLN A 12 -2.19 4.38 -10.00
C GLN A 12 -3.39 3.44 -10.19
N ASP A 13 -4.49 3.67 -9.49
CA ASP A 13 -5.70 2.83 -9.59
C ASP A 13 -6.28 2.84 -11.02
N VAL A 14 -6.28 4.01 -11.66
CA VAL A 14 -6.75 4.16 -13.05
C VAL A 14 -5.85 3.38 -14.01
N PHE A 15 -4.52 3.53 -13.91
CA PHE A 15 -3.58 2.86 -14.82
C PHE A 15 -3.55 1.34 -14.62
N ASN A 16 -3.64 0.87 -13.38
CA ASN A 16 -3.71 -0.56 -13.07
C ASN A 16 -4.96 -1.22 -13.66
N THR A 17 -6.10 -0.50 -13.68
CA THR A 17 -7.36 -1.00 -14.25
C THR A 17 -7.32 -1.00 -15.78
N ALA A 18 -6.72 0.04 -16.38
CA ALA A 18 -6.62 0.18 -17.83
C ALA A 18 -5.56 -0.73 -18.47
N GLY A 19 -4.64 -1.32 -17.67
CA GLY A 19 -3.54 -2.15 -18.17
C GLY A 19 -2.53 -1.36 -19.00
N THR A 20 -2.46 -0.04 -18.80
CA THR A 20 -1.62 0.87 -19.58
C THR A 20 -0.43 1.33 -18.75
N ASP A 21 0.76 0.83 -19.05
CA ASP A 21 2.03 1.20 -18.38
C ASP A 21 2.64 2.51 -18.93
N ILE A 22 1.81 3.37 -19.55
CA ILE A 22 2.27 4.52 -20.34
C ILE A 22 2.87 5.62 -19.46
N ILE A 23 2.48 5.69 -18.18
CA ILE A 23 2.94 6.72 -17.24
C ILE A 23 3.71 6.10 -16.09
N GLN A 24 4.98 6.49 -15.96
CA GLN A 24 5.82 6.16 -14.82
C GLN A 24 5.46 7.08 -13.64
N LEU A 25 4.64 6.59 -12.71
CA LEU A 25 4.31 7.30 -11.48
C LEU A 25 5.37 7.02 -10.41
N PRO A 26 5.77 8.01 -9.60
CA PRO A 26 6.74 7.80 -8.53
C PRO A 26 6.17 6.83 -7.48
N GLN A 27 6.92 5.76 -7.22
CA GLN A 27 6.57 4.67 -6.31
C GLN A 27 7.81 4.17 -5.55
N ILE A 28 7.61 3.65 -4.35
CA ILE A 28 8.65 2.95 -3.60
C ILE A 28 8.39 1.45 -3.75
N ALA A 29 9.37 0.72 -4.30
CA ALA A 29 9.32 -0.73 -4.43
C ALA A 29 10.17 -1.40 -3.34
N VAL A 30 9.63 -2.44 -2.72
CA VAL A 30 10.36 -3.27 -1.75
C VAL A 30 10.90 -4.51 -2.47
N VAL A 31 12.22 -4.63 -2.57
CA VAL A 31 12.92 -5.73 -3.23
C VAL A 31 13.85 -6.44 -2.26
N GLY A 32 14.05 -7.75 -2.44
CA GLY A 32 14.95 -8.54 -1.59
C GLY A 32 14.68 -10.04 -1.64
N THR A 33 15.68 -10.83 -1.25
CA THR A 33 15.63 -12.30 -1.25
C THR A 33 14.60 -12.86 -0.28
N GLN A 34 14.22 -14.13 -0.42
CA GLN A 34 13.35 -14.79 0.56
C GLN A 34 13.94 -14.64 1.98
N SER A 35 13.08 -14.42 2.98
CA SER A 35 13.48 -14.27 4.39
C SER A 35 14.31 -13.02 4.73
N SER A 36 14.50 -12.08 3.80
CA SER A 36 15.21 -10.81 4.06
C SER A 36 14.42 -9.78 4.89
N GLY A 37 13.28 -10.15 5.47
CA GLY A 37 12.47 -9.26 6.32
C GLY A 37 11.53 -8.29 5.59
N LYS A 38 11.32 -8.41 4.27
CA LYS A 38 10.42 -7.52 3.50
C LYS A 38 9.03 -7.35 4.12
N SER A 39 8.38 -8.48 4.44
CA SER A 39 7.05 -8.46 5.04
C SER A 39 7.08 -7.83 6.44
N SER A 40 8.12 -8.14 7.24
CA SER A 40 8.31 -7.57 8.57
C SER A 40 8.46 -6.04 8.53
N VAL A 41 9.23 -5.49 7.58
CA VAL A 41 9.37 -4.03 7.42
C VAL A 41 8.03 -3.39 7.08
N LEU A 42 7.27 -3.97 6.15
CA LEU A 42 5.94 -3.45 5.78
C LEU A 42 4.97 -3.51 6.96
N GLU A 43 4.98 -4.60 7.73
CA GLU A 43 4.12 -4.76 8.91
C GLU A 43 4.51 -3.82 10.05
N SER A 44 5.80 -3.54 10.25
CA SER A 44 6.26 -2.54 11.22
C SER A 44 5.80 -1.12 10.86
N LEU A 45 5.76 -0.76 9.57
CA LEU A 45 5.22 0.53 9.12
C LEU A 45 3.69 0.61 9.30
N VAL A 46 2.99 -0.50 9.08
CA VAL A 46 1.53 -0.58 9.24
C VAL A 46 1.12 -0.67 10.71
N GLY A 47 1.97 -1.20 11.59
CA GLY A 47 1.71 -1.37 13.01
C GLY A 47 0.81 -2.57 13.36
N ARG A 48 0.60 -3.52 12.43
CA ARG A 48 -0.12 -4.78 12.68
C ARG A 48 0.34 -5.89 11.75
N ASP A 49 0.14 -7.13 12.18
CA ASP A 49 0.26 -8.31 11.31
C ASP A 49 -0.81 -8.27 10.22
N LEU A 50 -0.40 -8.17 8.96
CA LEU A 50 -1.29 -7.98 7.81
C LEU A 50 -0.95 -8.94 6.67
N LEU A 51 0.32 -9.31 6.52
CA LEU A 51 0.77 -10.07 5.37
C LEU A 51 0.77 -11.58 5.69
N PRO A 52 0.46 -12.43 4.69
CA PRO A 52 0.51 -13.87 4.90
C PRO A 52 1.92 -14.32 5.32
N ARG A 53 1.97 -15.33 6.18
CA ARG A 53 3.20 -16.02 6.60
C ARG A 53 3.14 -17.47 6.13
N GLY A 54 4.28 -18.05 5.80
CA GLY A 54 4.38 -19.43 5.36
C GLY A 54 5.80 -19.84 5.01
N THR A 55 5.99 -21.12 4.71
CA THR A 55 7.27 -21.65 4.24
C THR A 55 7.45 -21.41 2.73
N GLY A 56 8.69 -21.22 2.30
CA GLY A 56 9.02 -20.92 0.89
C GLY A 56 8.65 -19.50 0.44
N VAL A 57 8.35 -19.33 -0.86
CA VAL A 57 7.98 -18.04 -1.45
C VAL A 57 6.51 -17.73 -1.16
N VAL A 58 6.29 -16.70 -0.35
CA VAL A 58 4.96 -16.31 0.14
C VAL A 58 4.30 -15.29 -0.80
N THR A 59 4.98 -14.18 -1.10
CA THR A 59 4.47 -13.15 -2.01
C THR A 59 4.69 -13.59 -3.46
N ARG A 60 3.64 -14.07 -4.13
CA ARG A 60 3.68 -14.52 -5.54
C ARG A 60 3.04 -13.55 -6.53
N ARG A 61 2.44 -12.47 -6.03
CA ARG A 61 1.88 -11.39 -6.82
C ARG A 61 2.32 -10.06 -6.20
N PRO A 62 2.65 -9.04 -7.01
CA PRO A 62 2.90 -7.70 -6.50
C PRO A 62 1.72 -7.22 -5.65
N LEU A 63 2.02 -6.59 -4.52
CA LEU A 63 1.06 -5.95 -3.65
C LEU A 63 1.32 -4.45 -3.68
N ILE A 64 0.30 -3.66 -4.00
CA ILE A 64 0.34 -2.21 -3.84
C ILE A 64 -0.21 -1.90 -2.45
N LEU A 65 0.63 -1.32 -1.60
CA LEU A 65 0.28 -0.96 -0.23
C LEU A 65 0.24 0.58 -0.10
N GLN A 66 -0.96 1.13 0.07
CA GLN A 66 -1.18 2.56 0.29
C GLN A 66 -1.58 2.79 1.74
N LEU A 67 -0.73 3.46 2.53
CA LEU A 67 -1.07 3.90 3.88
C LEU A 67 -1.66 5.31 3.80
N VAL A 68 -2.91 5.44 4.23
CA VAL A 68 -3.61 6.73 4.32
C VAL A 68 -3.80 7.07 5.79
N HIS A 69 -3.18 8.16 6.24
CA HIS A 69 -3.44 8.71 7.56
C HIS A 69 -4.84 9.32 7.56
N VAL A 70 -5.65 8.96 8.55
CA VAL A 70 -7.00 9.52 8.76
C VAL A 70 -7.00 10.16 10.13
N ASP A 71 -7.43 11.42 10.20
CA ASP A 71 -7.54 12.13 11.47
C ASP A 71 -8.55 11.39 12.37
N PRO A 72 -8.23 11.15 13.66
CA PRO A 72 -9.16 10.53 14.61
C PRO A 72 -10.54 11.19 14.68
N GLU A 73 -10.64 12.50 14.42
CA GLU A 73 -11.91 13.23 14.38
C GLU A 73 -12.70 12.94 13.11
N GLU A 74 -12.04 12.82 11.95
CA GLU A 74 -12.69 12.44 10.69
C GLU A 74 -13.24 11.02 10.75
N ARG A 75 -12.47 10.10 11.35
CA ARG A 75 -12.88 8.69 11.52
C ARG A 75 -14.16 8.54 12.35
N ARG A 76 -14.39 9.42 13.33
CA ARG A 76 -15.61 9.45 14.15
C ARG A 76 -16.83 9.92 13.36
N LYS A 77 -16.66 10.89 12.45
CA LYS A 77 -17.76 11.38 11.60
C LYS A 77 -18.27 10.30 10.65
N THR A 78 -17.37 9.54 10.02
CA THR A 78 -17.75 8.42 9.12
C THR A 78 -18.47 7.27 9.83
N HIS A 79 -18.32 7.12 11.15
CA HIS A 79 -19.04 6.11 11.94
C HIS A 79 -20.40 6.60 12.48
N GLN A 80 -20.67 7.90 12.46
CA GLN A 80 -21.97 8.45 12.90
C GLN A 80 -22.96 8.62 11.74
N GLU A 81 -22.47 8.63 10.50
CA GLU A 81 -23.29 8.76 9.29
C GLU A 81 -23.74 7.42 8.67
N ASN A 82 -23.34 6.29 9.25
CA ASN A 82 -23.70 4.92 8.81
C ASN A 82 -24.59 4.19 9.81
#